data_AF-A0A1H2KJS6-F1
#
_entry.id   AF-A0A1H2KJS6-F1
#
_cell.length_a   1.000
_cell.length_b   1.000
_cell.length_c   1.000
_cell.angle_alpha   90.00
_cell.angle_beta   90.00
_cell.angle_gamma   90.00
#
_symmetry.space_group_name_H-M   'P 1'
#
loop_
_entity.id
_entity.type
_entity.pdbx_description
1 polymer ?
#
loop_
_entity_poly.entity_id
_entity_poly.type
_entity_poly.pdbx_seq_one_letter_code
_entity_poly.pdbx_strand_id
1 'polypeptide(L)'
;MAEAVVVVEELSAHGMPLLIWVISPAICGSILADHGSEEMKREWLPALADGSRKMAFGLTEPDAGSNSHDIKTTARRDGDDWVISGQKYYISAIDQSDAVLLIARDADHTTADRKALSIFVIPTDTPGLTFTQIPTSIVSPDKQFMVFLDEVRVGPEALVGTAGSGMRQVFSGLNPERILVGAICGGIGRYAVDRATDYARTRTVWSAPIGGHQGVAHPLAESHIDVEVSRLATKHAAELADQESDAVGEAANIAKFAASEAALRALDQAIQTHGGNGLSEEYGLSDLWFVTRLMRTAPVSREMVLNFVAQTSLGLPRSY
;
A
#
# COMPACT_ATOMS: atom_id res chain seq x y z
N MET A 1 7.81 -6.85 -12.00
CA MET A 1 7.36 -5.61 -11.32
C MET A 1 6.88 -4.58 -12.35
N ALA A 2 7.65 -4.29 -13.40
CA ALA A 2 7.28 -3.32 -14.43
C ALA A 2 5.90 -3.58 -15.06
N GLU A 3 5.57 -4.84 -15.36
CA GLU A 3 4.26 -5.22 -15.91
C GLU A 3 3.11 -4.93 -14.93
N ALA A 4 3.31 -5.23 -13.64
CA ALA A 4 2.31 -4.95 -12.60
C ALA A 4 2.08 -3.44 -12.44
N VAL A 5 3.13 -2.62 -12.54
CA VAL A 5 3.01 -1.16 -12.54
C VAL A 5 2.13 -0.67 -13.68
N VAL A 6 2.31 -1.21 -14.90
CA VAL A 6 1.46 -0.82 -16.05
C VAL A 6 0.00 -1.15 -15.78
N VAL A 7 -0.30 -2.38 -15.34
CA VAL A 7 -1.69 -2.80 -15.06
C VAL A 7 -2.34 -1.90 -14.01
N VAL A 8 -1.65 -1.69 -12.88
CA VAL A 8 -2.18 -0.93 -11.73
C VAL A 8 -2.36 0.55 -12.07
N GLU A 9 -1.41 1.12 -12.81
CA GLU A 9 -1.50 2.51 -13.26
C GLU A 9 -2.67 2.71 -14.23
N GLU A 10 -2.84 1.83 -15.22
CA GLU A 10 -3.93 1.94 -16.19
C GLU A 10 -5.31 1.74 -15.54
N LEU A 11 -5.45 0.81 -14.60
CA LEU A 11 -6.70 0.69 -13.82
C LEU A 11 -7.02 1.98 -13.07
N SER A 12 -6.02 2.56 -12.42
CA SER A 12 -6.17 3.80 -11.66
C SER A 12 -6.45 5.01 -12.56
N ALA A 13 -5.86 5.05 -13.76
CA ALA A 13 -6.13 6.06 -14.79
C ALA A 13 -7.56 6.03 -15.34
N HIS A 14 -8.29 4.94 -15.10
CA HIS A 14 -9.71 4.80 -15.44
C HIS A 14 -10.62 4.85 -14.20
N GLY A 15 -10.11 5.40 -13.09
CA GLY A 15 -10.90 5.62 -11.87
C GLY A 15 -11.05 4.37 -10.98
N MET A 16 -10.22 3.34 -11.17
CA MET A 16 -10.25 2.10 -10.39
C MET A 16 -8.94 1.87 -9.59
N PRO A 17 -8.61 2.73 -8.61
CA PRO A 17 -7.40 2.57 -7.79
C PRO A 17 -7.58 1.48 -6.72
N LEU A 18 -7.47 0.22 -7.14
CA LEU A 18 -7.70 -0.95 -6.29
C LEU A 18 -6.50 -1.24 -5.37
N LEU A 19 -6.68 -1.07 -4.06
CA LEU A 19 -5.65 -1.29 -3.04
C LEU A 19 -5.29 -2.77 -2.89
N ILE A 20 -6.21 -3.68 -3.20
CA ILE A 20 -5.97 -5.12 -3.09
C ILE A 20 -4.77 -5.61 -3.93
N TRP A 21 -4.41 -4.92 -5.04
CA TRP A 21 -3.20 -5.23 -5.80
C TRP A 21 -1.92 -4.95 -5.01
N VAL A 22 -1.92 -3.92 -4.17
CA VAL A 22 -0.79 -3.59 -3.29
C VAL A 22 -0.67 -4.64 -2.19
N ILE A 23 -1.81 -5.04 -1.61
CA ILE A 23 -1.86 -5.91 -0.43
C ILE A 23 -1.62 -7.38 -0.80
N SER A 24 -2.38 -7.91 -1.75
CA SER A 24 -2.43 -9.35 -1.98
C SER A 24 -1.25 -9.83 -2.84
N PRO A 25 -1.10 -9.44 -4.12
CA PRO A 25 0.02 -9.92 -4.92
C PRO A 25 1.35 -9.20 -4.63
N ALA A 26 1.38 -7.89 -4.34
CA ALA A 26 2.65 -7.19 -4.13
C ALA A 26 3.32 -7.44 -2.78
N ILE A 27 2.64 -7.27 -1.64
CA ILE A 27 3.28 -7.55 -0.34
C ILE A 27 3.19 -9.04 0.01
N CYS A 28 1.99 -9.65 0.03
CA CYS A 28 1.86 -11.05 0.42
C CYS A 28 2.50 -11.99 -0.60
N GLY A 29 2.21 -11.79 -1.89
CA GLY A 29 2.77 -12.61 -2.97
C GLY A 29 4.30 -12.57 -3.01
N SER A 30 4.93 -11.39 -2.91
CA SER A 30 6.41 -11.30 -2.89
C SER A 30 7.02 -11.94 -1.64
N ILE A 31 6.44 -11.78 -0.45
CA ILE A 31 6.93 -12.46 0.76
C ILE A 31 6.86 -13.98 0.61
N LEU A 32 5.76 -14.51 0.06
CA LEU A 32 5.60 -15.95 -0.15
C LEU A 32 6.52 -16.48 -1.26
N ALA A 33 6.74 -15.71 -2.33
CA ALA A 33 7.67 -16.09 -3.40
C ALA A 33 9.09 -16.28 -2.87
N ASP A 34 9.55 -15.37 -2.01
CA ASP A 34 10.90 -15.40 -1.46
C ASP A 34 11.04 -16.40 -0.30
N HIS A 35 10.06 -16.42 0.61
CA HIS A 35 10.20 -17.07 1.93
C HIS A 35 9.18 -18.16 2.23
N GLY A 36 8.13 -18.32 1.42
CA GLY A 36 7.14 -19.38 1.62
C GLY A 36 7.74 -20.78 1.47
N SER A 37 7.10 -21.78 2.08
CA SER A 37 7.41 -23.18 1.75
C SER A 37 6.99 -23.51 0.31
N GLU A 38 7.50 -24.61 -0.24
CA GLU A 38 7.08 -25.05 -1.58
C GLU A 38 5.58 -25.35 -1.65
N GLU A 39 5.00 -25.83 -0.55
CA GLU A 39 3.56 -26.04 -0.39
C GLU A 39 2.81 -24.70 -0.44
N MET A 40 3.23 -23.70 0.33
CA MET A 40 2.64 -22.36 0.29
C MET A 40 2.74 -21.74 -1.10
N LYS A 41 3.90 -21.85 -1.76
CA LYS A 41 4.10 -21.29 -3.10
C LYS A 41 3.17 -21.93 -4.12
N ARG A 42 3.03 -23.26 -4.10
CA ARG A 42 2.13 -24.01 -4.98
C ARG A 42 0.66 -23.66 -4.76
N GLU A 43 0.26 -23.45 -3.51
CA GLU A 43 -1.12 -23.13 -3.16
C GLU A 43 -1.48 -21.67 -3.46
N TRP A 44 -0.66 -20.73 -2.98
CA TRP A 44 -1.04 -19.32 -2.94
C TRP A 44 -0.63 -18.55 -4.19
N LEU A 45 0.59 -18.72 -4.71
CA LEU A 45 1.07 -17.82 -5.77
C LEU A 45 0.21 -17.86 -7.05
N PRO A 46 -0.22 -19.01 -7.57
CA PRO A 46 -1.13 -19.04 -8.73
C PRO A 46 -2.48 -18.39 -8.42
N ALA A 47 -3.03 -18.66 -7.24
CA ALA A 47 -4.35 -18.15 -6.83
C ALA A 47 -4.35 -16.64 -6.56
N LEU A 48 -3.23 -16.09 -6.08
CA LEU A 48 -3.02 -14.66 -5.95
C LEU A 48 -2.84 -13.99 -7.33
N ALA A 49 -2.23 -14.68 -8.28
CA ALA A 49 -1.99 -14.17 -9.63
C ALA A 49 -3.26 -14.13 -10.49
N ASP A 50 -4.14 -15.14 -10.38
CA ASP A 50 -5.42 -15.18 -11.09
C ASP A 50 -6.58 -14.51 -10.32
N GLY A 51 -6.35 -14.15 -9.05
CA GLY A 51 -7.32 -13.48 -8.18
C GLY A 51 -8.40 -14.40 -7.61
N SER A 52 -8.28 -15.72 -7.79
CA SER A 52 -9.20 -16.72 -7.21
C SER A 52 -9.10 -16.80 -5.69
N ARG A 53 -7.96 -16.39 -5.11
CA ARG A 53 -7.80 -16.16 -3.68
C ARG A 53 -7.15 -14.82 -3.41
N LYS A 54 -7.44 -14.26 -2.23
CA LYS A 54 -6.89 -12.99 -1.76
C LYS A 54 -6.30 -13.15 -0.37
N MET A 55 -5.25 -12.37 -0.11
CA MET A 55 -4.65 -12.26 1.21
C MET A 55 -4.71 -10.83 1.73
N ALA A 56 -5.01 -10.70 3.02
CA ALA A 56 -4.81 -9.47 3.77
C ALA A 56 -3.41 -9.47 4.41
N PHE A 57 -2.90 -8.29 4.77
CA PHE A 57 -1.60 -8.14 5.43
C PHE A 57 -1.77 -7.58 6.84
N GLY A 58 -1.30 -8.31 7.85
CA GLY A 58 -1.56 -8.04 9.26
C GLY A 58 -0.33 -7.59 10.05
N LEU A 59 0.08 -6.32 9.89
CA LEU A 59 1.23 -5.74 10.61
C LEU A 59 0.83 -4.78 11.73
N THR A 60 0.15 -3.70 11.36
CA THR A 60 -0.15 -2.54 12.21
C THR A 60 -1.02 -2.91 13.40
N GLU A 61 -0.77 -2.26 14.53
CA GLU A 61 -1.52 -2.37 15.78
C GLU A 61 -1.90 -0.98 16.30
N PRO A 62 -2.85 -0.86 17.26
CA PRO A 62 -3.28 0.44 17.76
C PRO A 62 -2.14 1.33 18.29
N ASP A 63 -1.12 0.71 18.91
CA ASP A 63 0.05 1.39 19.47
C ASP A 63 1.33 1.24 18.62
N ALA A 64 1.24 0.59 17.45
CA ALA A 64 2.41 0.29 16.61
C ALA A 64 2.10 0.40 15.12
N GLY A 65 2.61 1.48 14.50
CA GLY A 65 2.54 1.74 13.06
C GLY A 65 3.93 1.79 12.45
N SER A 66 4.49 2.99 12.30
CA SER A 66 5.88 3.18 11.82
C SER A 66 6.94 2.57 12.75
N ASN A 67 6.60 2.39 14.03
CA ASN A 67 7.36 1.67 15.05
C ASN A 67 7.00 0.17 15.08
N SER A 68 6.90 -0.49 13.92
CA SER A 68 6.41 -1.87 13.78
C SER A 68 7.22 -2.94 14.54
N HIS A 69 8.43 -2.63 15.00
CA HIS A 69 9.20 -3.51 15.89
C HIS A 69 8.62 -3.62 17.31
N ASP A 70 7.71 -2.72 17.68
CA ASP A 70 7.10 -2.65 19.01
C ASP A 70 5.73 -3.35 19.11
N ILE A 71 5.29 -4.04 18.06
CA ILE A 71 4.03 -4.78 18.04
C ILE A 71 3.92 -5.76 19.24
N LYS A 72 2.71 -5.88 19.79
CA LYS A 72 2.37 -6.64 20.99
C LYS A 72 1.66 -7.96 20.70
N THR A 73 1.12 -8.18 19.50
CA THR A 73 0.60 -9.51 19.12
C THR A 73 1.71 -10.54 19.26
N THR A 74 1.46 -11.62 20.00
CA THR A 74 2.46 -12.66 20.27
C THR A 74 2.10 -13.96 19.59
N ALA A 75 3.11 -14.71 19.16
CA ALA A 75 3.03 -16.10 18.77
C ALA A 75 3.97 -16.92 19.68
N ARG A 76 3.45 -17.98 20.29
CA ARG A 76 4.21 -18.92 21.13
C ARG A 76 4.02 -20.34 20.63
N ARG A 77 4.99 -21.23 20.82
CA ARG A 77 4.76 -22.66 20.57
C ARG A 77 3.87 -23.29 21.63
N ASP A 78 3.11 -24.30 21.21
CA ASP A 78 2.29 -25.14 22.07
C ASP A 78 2.23 -26.56 21.50
N GLY A 79 3.26 -27.35 21.84
CA GLY A 79 3.57 -28.58 21.12
C GLY A 79 4.18 -28.27 19.75
N ASP A 80 3.65 -28.90 18.70
CA ASP A 80 4.08 -28.64 17.31
C ASP A 80 3.41 -27.39 16.72
N ASP A 81 2.30 -26.93 17.32
CA ASP A 81 1.50 -25.80 16.85
C ASP A 81 2.03 -24.45 17.36
N TRP A 82 1.48 -23.39 16.78
CA TRP A 82 1.59 -22.02 17.26
C TRP A 82 0.26 -21.55 17.83
N VAL A 83 0.32 -20.78 18.91
CA VAL A 83 -0.82 -20.07 19.48
C VAL A 83 -0.55 -18.57 19.42
N ILE A 84 -1.49 -17.85 18.81
CA ILE A 84 -1.35 -16.44 18.45
C ILE A 84 -2.45 -15.62 19.13
N SER A 85 -2.05 -14.60 19.88
CA SER A 85 -2.96 -13.74 20.64
C SER A 85 -2.57 -12.27 20.48
N GLY A 86 -3.56 -11.41 20.28
CA GLY A 86 -3.35 -9.96 20.10
C GLY A 86 -4.41 -9.29 19.26
N GLN A 87 -4.05 -8.14 18.70
CA GLN A 87 -4.93 -7.35 17.85
C GLN A 87 -4.15 -6.61 16.78
N LYS A 88 -4.75 -6.50 15.60
CA LYS A 88 -4.28 -5.68 14.49
C LYS A 88 -5.27 -4.57 14.17
N TYR A 89 -4.77 -3.50 13.55
CA TYR A 89 -5.51 -2.29 13.29
C TYR A 89 -5.28 -1.80 11.86
N TYR A 90 -6.34 -1.30 11.21
CA TYR A 90 -6.35 -0.94 9.79
C TYR A 90 -5.94 -2.09 8.85
N ILE A 91 -6.43 -3.30 9.11
CA ILE A 91 -6.23 -4.41 8.18
C ILE A 91 -7.22 -4.26 7.03
N SER A 92 -6.66 -3.99 5.85
CA SER A 92 -7.44 -3.77 4.64
C SER A 92 -7.97 -5.10 4.08
N ALA A 93 -9.23 -5.08 3.62
CA ALA A 93 -9.86 -6.13 2.81
C ALA A 93 -9.92 -7.55 3.45
N ILE A 94 -9.82 -7.68 4.77
CA ILE A 94 -9.88 -9.00 5.42
C ILE A 94 -11.25 -9.68 5.25
N ASP A 95 -12.34 -8.93 5.11
CA ASP A 95 -13.70 -9.45 4.88
C ASP A 95 -13.89 -10.16 3.53
N GLN A 96 -12.94 -9.97 2.61
CA GLN A 96 -12.92 -10.58 1.29
C GLN A 96 -11.61 -11.32 0.99
N SER A 97 -10.85 -11.66 2.03
CA SER A 97 -9.58 -12.39 1.96
C SER A 97 -9.73 -13.80 2.51
N ASP A 98 -9.10 -14.78 1.88
CA ASP A 98 -9.09 -16.19 2.30
C ASP A 98 -8.10 -16.44 3.45
N ALA A 99 -7.04 -15.62 3.54
CA ALA A 99 -6.09 -15.66 4.64
C ALA A 99 -5.55 -14.26 4.97
N VAL A 100 -4.96 -14.13 6.16
CA VAL A 100 -4.12 -13.00 6.55
C VAL A 100 -2.67 -13.46 6.68
N LEU A 101 -1.76 -12.74 6.02
CA LEU A 101 -0.33 -12.82 6.27
C LEU A 101 -0.01 -11.96 7.49
N LEU A 102 0.03 -12.59 8.66
CA LEU A 102 0.11 -11.94 9.97
C LEU A 102 1.54 -11.88 10.49
N ILE A 103 1.95 -10.73 11.04
CA ILE A 103 3.21 -10.57 11.75
C ILE A 103 2.95 -10.54 13.24
N ALA A 104 3.65 -11.39 13.97
CA ALA A 104 3.56 -11.48 15.43
C ALA A 104 4.95 -11.50 16.06
N ARG A 105 5.05 -11.04 17.31
CA ARG A 105 6.22 -11.20 18.14
C ARG A 105 6.38 -12.67 18.49
N ASP A 106 7.50 -13.24 18.10
CA ASP A 106 7.84 -14.63 18.41
C ASP A 106 8.33 -14.70 19.85
N ALA A 107 7.50 -15.24 20.74
CA ALA A 107 7.78 -15.28 22.18
C ALA A 107 9.01 -16.15 22.50
N ASP A 108 9.24 -17.19 21.70
CA ASP A 108 10.29 -18.18 21.96
C ASP A 108 11.66 -17.69 21.45
N HIS A 109 11.66 -16.79 20.46
CA HIS A 109 12.89 -16.19 19.90
C HIS A 109 13.17 -14.77 20.40
N THR A 110 12.24 -14.16 21.14
CA THR A 110 12.42 -12.83 21.72
C THR A 110 13.26 -12.91 22.99
N THR A 111 14.29 -12.08 23.05
CA THR A 111 15.17 -11.91 24.22
C THR A 111 15.04 -10.49 24.78
N ALA A 112 15.70 -10.21 25.91
CA ALA A 112 15.68 -8.87 26.52
C ALA A 112 16.27 -7.78 25.60
N ASP A 113 17.20 -8.16 24.72
CA ASP A 113 17.93 -7.32 23.77
C ASP A 113 17.37 -7.36 22.34
N ARG A 114 16.53 -8.35 22.00
CA ARG A 114 16.00 -8.53 20.65
C ARG A 114 14.51 -8.89 20.67
N LYS A 115 13.69 -8.02 20.08
CA LYS A 115 12.28 -8.29 19.78
C LYS A 115 12.18 -9.06 18.46
N ALA A 116 12.09 -10.38 18.53
CA ALA A 116 12.02 -11.23 17.34
C ALA A 116 10.59 -11.28 16.80
N LEU A 117 10.45 -11.21 15.48
CA LEU A 117 9.15 -11.28 14.79
C LEU A 117 9.11 -12.53 13.91
N SER A 118 7.92 -13.09 13.72
CA SER A 118 7.62 -14.19 12.80
C SER A 118 6.42 -13.83 11.94
N ILE A 119 6.32 -14.45 10.77
CA ILE A 119 5.24 -14.23 9.79
C ILE A 119 4.44 -15.53 9.66
N PHE A 120 3.11 -15.44 9.65
CA PHE A 120 2.21 -16.57 9.58
C PHE A 120 1.16 -16.37 8.49
N VAL A 121 0.81 -17.43 7.76
CA VAL A 121 -0.40 -17.47 6.94
C VAL A 121 -1.52 -18.05 7.79
N ILE A 122 -2.58 -17.27 8.05
CA ILE A 122 -3.71 -17.69 8.88
C ILE A 122 -5.00 -17.58 8.05
N PRO A 123 -5.70 -18.69 7.78
CA PRO A 123 -7.03 -18.64 7.16
C PRO A 123 -7.99 -17.73 7.94
N THR A 124 -8.78 -16.91 7.25
CA THR A 124 -9.65 -15.91 7.91
C THR A 124 -10.82 -16.53 8.69
N ASP A 125 -11.11 -17.81 8.47
CA ASP A 125 -12.11 -18.61 9.20
C ASP A 125 -11.52 -19.40 10.38
N THR A 126 -10.23 -19.25 10.69
CA THR A 126 -9.58 -19.94 11.81
C THR A 126 -10.26 -19.57 13.14
N PRO A 127 -10.66 -20.55 13.98
CA PRO A 127 -11.25 -20.26 15.28
C PRO A 127 -10.38 -19.34 16.13
N GLY A 128 -11.00 -18.33 16.75
CA GLY A 128 -10.32 -17.29 17.53
C GLY A 128 -9.93 -16.04 16.75
N LEU A 129 -9.97 -16.08 15.41
CA LEU A 129 -9.80 -14.90 14.56
C LEU A 129 -11.16 -14.25 14.33
N THR A 130 -11.29 -12.99 14.73
CA THR A 130 -12.49 -12.18 14.44
C THR A 130 -12.08 -10.79 13.95
N PHE A 131 -12.98 -10.08 13.26
CA PHE A 131 -12.70 -8.74 12.79
C PHE A 131 -13.93 -7.85 12.86
N THR A 132 -13.71 -6.54 13.03
CA THR A 132 -14.76 -5.51 13.08
C THR A 132 -14.39 -4.37 12.15
N GLN A 133 -15.32 -3.99 11.28
CA GLN A 133 -15.10 -2.91 10.33
C GLN A 133 -14.89 -1.57 11.05
N ILE A 134 -13.90 -0.82 10.59
CA ILE A 134 -13.66 0.58 10.95
C ILE A 134 -14.35 1.45 9.89
N PRO A 135 -15.35 2.28 10.26
CA PRO A 135 -15.91 3.27 9.35
C PRO A 135 -14.84 4.30 8.97
N THR A 136 -14.65 4.53 7.67
CA THR A 136 -13.71 5.54 7.15
C THR A 136 -14.40 6.44 6.15
N SER A 137 -13.84 7.63 5.91
CA SER A 137 -14.32 8.55 4.85
C SER A 137 -13.91 8.11 3.45
N ILE A 138 -13.12 7.03 3.32
CA ILE A 138 -12.65 6.53 2.03
C ILE A 138 -13.74 5.63 1.43
N VAL A 139 -14.21 6.00 0.25
CA VAL A 139 -15.11 5.16 -0.55
C VAL A 139 -14.25 4.18 -1.35
N SER A 140 -14.19 2.93 -0.90
CA SER A 140 -13.42 1.86 -1.53
C SER A 140 -14.05 0.49 -1.25
N PRO A 141 -13.97 -0.48 -2.19
CA PRO A 141 -14.30 -1.87 -1.89
C PRO A 141 -13.37 -2.46 -0.82
N ASP A 142 -12.13 -1.97 -0.71
CA ASP A 142 -11.12 -2.45 0.22
C ASP A 142 -11.28 -1.76 1.59
N LYS A 143 -12.27 -2.24 2.35
CA LYS A 143 -12.63 -1.74 3.69
C LYS A 143 -11.53 -2.00 4.73
N GLN A 144 -11.60 -1.28 5.84
CA GLN A 144 -10.60 -1.31 6.91
C GLN A 144 -11.15 -1.99 8.16
N PHE A 145 -10.34 -2.80 8.84
CA PHE A 145 -10.79 -3.61 9.98
C PHE A 145 -9.84 -3.56 11.16
N MET A 146 -10.41 -3.66 12.36
CA MET A 146 -9.72 -4.20 13.52
C MET A 146 -9.78 -5.71 13.43
N VAL A 147 -8.67 -6.41 13.71
CA VAL A 147 -8.61 -7.86 13.76
C VAL A 147 -8.20 -8.27 15.16
N PHE A 148 -8.92 -9.22 15.74
CA PHE A 148 -8.68 -9.76 17.07
C PHE A 148 -8.31 -11.23 16.96
N LEU A 149 -7.28 -11.61 17.70
CA LEU A 149 -6.73 -12.96 17.75
C LEU A 149 -6.82 -13.41 19.21
N ASP A 150 -7.72 -14.35 19.49
CA ASP A 150 -7.91 -14.94 20.82
C ASP A 150 -7.47 -16.40 20.79
N GLU A 151 -6.23 -16.65 21.24
CA GLU A 151 -5.58 -17.97 21.26
C GLU A 151 -5.75 -18.74 19.93
N VAL A 152 -5.57 -18.04 18.80
CA VAL A 152 -5.65 -18.61 17.45
C VAL A 152 -4.58 -19.67 17.29
N ARG A 153 -4.99 -20.91 17.03
CA ARG A 153 -4.08 -22.05 16.89
C ARG A 153 -3.89 -22.41 15.41
N VAL A 154 -2.63 -22.48 14.98
CA VAL A 154 -2.24 -22.87 13.63
C VAL A 154 -1.08 -23.87 13.68
N GLY A 155 -1.00 -24.77 12.70
CA GLY A 155 0.06 -25.76 12.64
C GLY A 155 1.44 -25.15 12.29
N PRO A 156 2.52 -25.94 12.36
CA PRO A 156 3.86 -25.50 12.01
C PRO A 156 3.99 -25.03 10.55
N GLU A 157 3.14 -25.55 9.66
CA GLU A 157 3.06 -25.20 8.24
C GLU A 157 2.57 -23.77 7.98
N ALA A 158 1.98 -23.10 8.97
CA ALA A 158 1.55 -21.70 8.84
C ALA A 158 2.73 -20.72 8.88
N LEU A 159 3.88 -21.11 9.42
CA LEU A 159 5.06 -20.26 9.53
C LEU A 159 5.69 -20.00 8.16
N VAL A 160 5.90 -18.73 7.82
CA VAL A 160 6.58 -18.32 6.59
C VAL A 160 8.07 -18.16 6.86
N GLY A 161 8.89 -18.94 6.15
CA GLY A 161 10.34 -18.97 6.28
C GLY A 161 10.81 -19.35 7.68
N THR A 162 11.62 -18.50 8.31
CA THR A 162 12.32 -18.86 9.56
C THR A 162 11.74 -18.12 10.76
N ALA A 163 11.46 -18.85 11.84
CA ALA A 163 11.02 -18.28 13.10
C ALA A 163 12.02 -17.22 13.63
N GLY A 164 11.49 -16.08 14.09
CA GLY A 164 12.27 -14.95 14.59
C GLY A 164 12.96 -14.09 13.52
N SER A 165 12.81 -14.41 12.23
CA SER A 165 13.39 -13.68 11.10
C SER A 165 12.42 -12.76 10.36
N GLY A 166 11.17 -12.65 10.82
CA GLY A 166 10.07 -11.97 10.15
C GLY A 166 10.35 -10.51 9.78
N MET A 167 11.04 -9.74 10.63
CA MET A 167 11.38 -8.35 10.30
C MET A 167 12.24 -8.25 9.03
N ARG A 168 13.20 -9.17 8.84
CA ARG A 168 14.02 -9.22 7.63
C ARG A 168 13.18 -9.66 6.42
N GLN A 169 12.32 -10.66 6.61
CA GLN A 169 11.52 -11.24 5.54
C GLN A 169 10.45 -10.29 5.01
N VAL A 170 9.87 -9.43 5.86
CA VAL A 170 8.88 -8.41 5.43
C VAL A 170 9.45 -7.43 4.41
N PHE A 171 10.77 -7.14 4.42
CA PHE A 171 11.37 -6.22 3.46
C PHE A 171 11.22 -6.67 1.99
N SER A 172 11.11 -7.98 1.73
CA SER A 172 10.81 -8.51 0.39
C SER A 172 9.50 -7.97 -0.18
N GLY A 173 8.51 -7.70 0.68
CA GLY A 173 7.21 -7.16 0.26
C GLY A 173 7.11 -5.62 0.29
N LEU A 174 7.91 -4.94 1.11
CA LEU A 174 7.77 -3.48 1.31
C LEU A 174 8.17 -2.63 0.10
N ASN A 175 9.18 -3.05 -0.67
CA ASN A 175 9.56 -2.32 -1.89
C ASN A 175 8.52 -2.47 -3.01
N PRO A 176 8.06 -3.70 -3.35
CA PRO A 176 6.90 -3.91 -4.21
C PRO A 176 5.68 -3.07 -3.83
N GLU A 177 5.35 -3.05 -2.54
CA GLU A 177 4.21 -2.30 -2.00
C GLU A 177 4.30 -0.79 -2.34
N ARG A 178 5.47 -0.18 -2.08
CA ARG A 178 5.72 1.24 -2.38
C ARG A 178 5.66 1.54 -3.88
N ILE A 179 6.22 0.66 -4.70
CA ILE A 179 6.23 0.82 -6.16
C ILE A 179 4.80 0.80 -6.71
N LEU A 180 3.96 -0.15 -6.28
CA LEU A 180 2.57 -0.21 -6.73
C LEU A 180 1.72 0.94 -6.19
N VAL A 181 2.01 1.48 -5.01
CA VAL A 181 1.39 2.75 -4.58
C VAL A 181 1.80 3.91 -5.49
N GLY A 182 3.06 3.94 -5.94
CA GLY A 182 3.52 4.87 -6.97
C GLY A 182 2.67 4.77 -8.25
N ALA A 183 2.41 3.54 -8.71
CA ALA A 183 1.58 3.28 -9.88
C ALA A 183 0.12 3.72 -9.70
N ILE A 184 -0.50 3.42 -8.55
CA ILE A 184 -1.85 3.89 -8.21
C ILE A 184 -1.91 5.41 -8.27
N CYS A 185 -0.96 6.09 -7.62
CA CYS A 185 -0.91 7.55 -7.59
C CYS A 185 -0.70 8.14 -8.99
N GLY A 186 0.19 7.58 -9.79
CA GLY A 186 0.42 7.99 -11.18
C GLY A 186 -0.86 7.90 -12.02
N GLY A 187 -1.61 6.81 -11.88
CA GLY A 187 -2.89 6.64 -12.57
C GLY A 187 -3.97 7.60 -12.07
N ILE A 188 -4.13 7.79 -10.76
CA ILE A 188 -5.06 8.81 -10.22
C ILE A 188 -4.71 10.20 -10.74
N GLY A 189 -3.42 10.54 -10.77
CA GLY A 189 -2.94 11.82 -11.30
C GLY A 189 -3.31 12.02 -12.77
N ARG A 190 -3.13 10.99 -13.61
CA ARG A 190 -3.57 11.00 -15.01
C ARG A 190 -5.08 11.19 -15.13
N TYR A 191 -5.85 10.39 -14.40
CA TYR A 191 -7.32 10.51 -14.37
C TYR A 191 -7.75 11.94 -14.02
N ALA A 192 -7.18 12.53 -12.97
CA ALA A 192 -7.50 13.88 -12.53
C ALA A 192 -7.18 14.93 -13.62
N VAL A 193 -5.97 14.88 -14.20
CA VAL A 193 -5.53 15.82 -15.25
C VAL A 193 -6.40 15.69 -16.49
N ASP A 194 -6.71 14.47 -16.94
CA ASP A 194 -7.51 14.22 -18.13
C ASP A 194 -8.94 14.76 -17.95
N ARG A 195 -9.58 14.41 -16.83
CA ARG A 195 -10.94 14.91 -16.49
C ARG A 195 -10.98 16.43 -16.43
N ALA A 196 -10.00 17.05 -15.78
CA ALA A 196 -9.91 18.51 -15.69
C ALA A 196 -9.65 19.18 -17.03
N THR A 197 -8.81 18.58 -17.86
CA THR A 197 -8.49 19.09 -19.20
C THR A 197 -9.71 19.04 -20.12
N ASP A 198 -10.44 17.93 -20.13
CA ASP A 198 -11.67 17.79 -20.92
C ASP A 198 -12.73 18.80 -20.52
N TYR A 199 -12.90 19.00 -19.21
CA TYR A 199 -13.81 20.01 -18.69
C TYR A 199 -13.35 21.43 -19.06
N ALA A 200 -12.07 21.74 -18.89
CA ALA A 200 -11.52 23.07 -19.16
C ALA A 200 -11.58 23.45 -20.65
N ARG A 201 -11.48 22.48 -21.56
CA ARG A 201 -11.57 22.69 -23.01
C ARG A 201 -12.98 23.05 -23.49
N THR A 202 -14.01 22.70 -22.73
CA THR A 202 -15.41 22.80 -23.18
C THR A 202 -16.26 23.73 -22.33
N ARG A 203 -15.98 23.82 -21.02
CA ARG A 203 -16.71 24.67 -20.11
C ARG A 203 -16.46 26.14 -20.43
N THR A 204 -17.54 26.88 -20.68
CA THR A 204 -17.51 28.34 -20.88
C THR A 204 -18.31 29.01 -19.76
N VAL A 205 -17.71 29.99 -19.10
CA VAL A 205 -18.38 30.84 -18.09
C VAL A 205 -18.57 32.26 -18.61
N TRP A 206 -17.55 32.79 -19.32
CA TRP A 206 -17.64 34.07 -20.03
C TRP A 206 -17.74 33.83 -21.54
N SER A 207 -16.76 34.30 -22.31
CA SER A 207 -16.79 34.29 -23.79
C SER A 207 -15.95 33.19 -24.44
N ALA A 208 -15.13 32.46 -23.67
CA ALA A 208 -14.25 31.41 -24.16
C ALA A 208 -14.19 30.23 -23.17
N PRO A 209 -13.73 29.04 -23.61
CA PRO A 209 -13.47 27.93 -22.70
C PRO A 209 -12.52 28.33 -21.57
N ILE A 210 -12.80 27.86 -20.35
CA ILE A 210 -12.04 28.26 -19.16
C ILE A 210 -10.56 27.88 -19.24
N GLY A 211 -10.21 26.86 -20.03
CA GLY A 211 -8.84 26.46 -20.30
C GLY A 211 -8.00 27.53 -21.03
N GLY A 212 -8.62 28.55 -21.62
CA GLY A 212 -7.91 29.71 -22.16
C GLY A 212 -7.41 30.70 -21.10
N HIS A 213 -7.89 30.58 -19.85
CA HIS A 213 -7.47 31.44 -18.76
C HIS A 213 -6.24 30.84 -18.05
N GLN A 214 -5.17 31.63 -17.94
CA GLN A 214 -3.89 31.18 -17.36
C GLN A 214 -4.02 30.71 -15.90
N GLY A 215 -4.98 31.25 -15.15
CA GLY A 215 -5.29 30.79 -13.79
C GLY A 215 -5.83 29.35 -13.71
N VAL A 216 -6.27 28.76 -14.84
CA VAL A 216 -6.65 27.35 -14.97
C VAL A 216 -5.56 26.58 -15.72
N ALA A 217 -5.04 27.15 -16.83
CA ALA A 217 -4.11 26.45 -17.71
C ALA A 217 -2.75 26.15 -17.05
N HIS A 218 -2.15 27.12 -16.33
CA HIS A 218 -0.81 26.91 -15.76
C HIS A 218 -0.80 25.87 -14.63
N PRO A 219 -1.71 25.91 -13.63
CA PRO A 219 -1.72 24.89 -12.58
C PRO A 219 -2.02 23.48 -13.11
N LEU A 220 -2.83 23.35 -14.16
CA LEU A 220 -3.04 22.06 -14.84
C LEU A 220 -1.78 21.58 -15.56
N ALA A 221 -1.04 22.47 -16.22
CA ALA A 221 0.22 22.13 -16.87
C ALA A 221 1.29 21.69 -15.85
N GLU A 222 1.40 22.38 -14.71
CA GLU A 222 2.28 21.99 -13.60
C GLU A 222 1.90 20.60 -13.07
N SER A 223 0.61 20.37 -12.81
CA SER A 223 0.11 19.06 -12.35
C SER A 223 0.42 17.94 -13.34
N HIS A 224 0.26 18.19 -14.65
CA HIS A 224 0.62 17.22 -15.69
C HIS A 224 2.11 16.88 -15.65
N ILE A 225 2.99 17.89 -15.57
CA ILE A 225 4.44 17.68 -15.49
C ILE A 225 4.80 16.87 -14.25
N ASP A 226 4.26 17.22 -13.08
CA ASP A 226 4.54 16.52 -11.83
C ASP A 226 4.12 15.04 -11.89
N VAL A 227 2.95 14.76 -12.47
CA VAL A 227 2.46 13.40 -12.68
C VAL A 227 3.42 12.63 -13.59
N GLU A 228 3.81 13.17 -14.74
CA GLU A 228 4.75 12.50 -15.66
C GLU A 228 6.11 12.22 -15.01
N VAL A 229 6.67 13.18 -14.27
CA VAL A 229 7.92 12.99 -13.53
C VAL A 229 7.80 11.87 -12.51
N SER A 230 6.69 11.82 -11.76
CA SER A 230 6.47 10.77 -10.76
C SER A 230 6.28 9.38 -11.37
N ARG A 231 5.67 9.29 -12.56
CA ARG A 231 5.53 8.04 -13.32
C ARG A 231 6.88 7.53 -13.80
N LEU A 232 7.75 8.41 -14.28
CA LEU A 232 9.13 8.04 -14.65
C LEU A 232 9.91 7.49 -13.44
N ALA A 233 9.79 8.12 -12.27
CA ALA A 233 10.40 7.61 -11.04
C ALA A 233 9.85 6.23 -10.64
N THR A 234 8.54 6.02 -10.77
CA THR A 234 7.88 4.74 -10.49
C THR A 234 8.34 3.64 -11.44
N LYS A 235 8.39 3.93 -12.74
CA LYS A 235 8.90 3.00 -13.75
C LYS A 235 10.35 2.62 -13.48
N HIS A 236 11.19 3.59 -13.16
CA HIS A 236 12.59 3.34 -12.83
C HIS A 236 12.74 2.43 -11.59
N ALA A 237 11.96 2.68 -10.54
CA ALA A 237 11.95 1.81 -9.36
C ALA A 237 11.51 0.37 -9.69
N ALA A 238 10.53 0.21 -10.60
CA ALA A 238 10.09 -1.10 -11.07
C ALA A 238 11.16 -1.84 -11.88
N GLU A 239 11.88 -1.14 -12.77
CA GLU A 239 13.00 -1.69 -13.53
C GLU A 239 14.14 -2.16 -12.60
N LEU A 240 14.48 -1.39 -11.57
CA LEU A 240 15.47 -1.78 -10.57
C LEU A 240 15.02 -2.98 -9.73
N ALA A 241 13.72 -3.08 -9.41
CA ALA A 241 13.16 -4.23 -8.72
C ALA A 241 13.28 -5.51 -9.57
N ASP A 242 12.99 -5.43 -10.86
CA ASP A 242 13.11 -6.57 -11.79
C ASP A 242 14.56 -6.99 -12.03
N GLN A 243 15.52 -6.11 -11.77
CA GLN A 243 16.95 -6.37 -11.83
C GLN A 243 17.54 -6.83 -10.50
N GLU A 244 16.71 -6.96 -9.44
CA GLU A 244 17.15 -7.27 -8.07
C GLU A 244 18.25 -6.31 -7.58
N SER A 245 18.18 -5.04 -7.99
CA SER A 245 19.20 -4.04 -7.66
C SER A 245 19.11 -3.58 -6.20
N ASP A 246 20.25 -3.47 -5.52
CA ASP A 246 20.34 -2.88 -4.18
C ASP A 246 19.82 -1.42 -4.12
N ALA A 247 19.79 -0.71 -5.26
CA ALA A 247 19.27 0.65 -5.37
C ALA A 247 17.73 0.74 -5.31
N VAL A 248 17.01 -0.39 -5.38
CA VAL A 248 15.54 -0.42 -5.42
C VAL A 248 14.91 0.26 -4.21
N GLY A 249 15.52 0.16 -3.03
CA GLY A 249 14.98 0.73 -1.79
C GLY A 249 14.86 2.25 -1.86
N GLU A 250 15.89 2.93 -2.35
CA GLU A 250 15.86 4.38 -2.55
C GLU A 250 14.88 4.78 -3.65
N ALA A 251 14.93 4.10 -4.80
CA ALA A 251 14.07 4.41 -5.93
C ALA A 251 12.58 4.23 -5.57
N ALA A 252 12.21 3.16 -4.85
CA ALA A 252 10.83 2.93 -4.41
C ALA A 252 10.33 4.01 -3.42
N ASN A 253 11.20 4.49 -2.53
CA ASN A 253 10.90 5.60 -1.63
C ASN A 253 10.65 6.89 -2.39
N ILE A 254 11.55 7.26 -3.32
CA ILE A 254 11.42 8.45 -4.16
C ILE A 254 10.14 8.39 -5.01
N ALA A 255 9.90 7.26 -5.68
CA ALA A 255 8.72 7.03 -6.51
C ALA A 255 7.43 7.24 -5.72
N LYS A 256 7.28 6.55 -4.59
CA LYS A 256 6.09 6.64 -3.73
C LYS A 256 5.86 8.07 -3.23
N PHE A 257 6.92 8.74 -2.77
CA PHE A 257 6.85 10.12 -2.31
C PHE A 257 6.38 11.04 -3.44
N ALA A 258 7.10 11.06 -4.56
CA ALA A 258 6.83 11.95 -5.69
C ALA A 258 5.42 11.73 -6.24
N ALA A 259 5.01 10.47 -6.43
CA ALA A 259 3.71 10.13 -6.99
C ALA A 259 2.57 10.53 -6.06
N SER A 260 2.70 10.28 -4.74
CA SER A 260 1.65 10.66 -3.78
C SER A 260 1.43 12.18 -3.69
N GLU A 261 2.50 12.97 -3.78
CA GLU A 261 2.40 14.45 -3.78
C GLU A 261 1.84 14.97 -5.11
N ALA A 262 2.31 14.44 -6.24
CA ALA A 262 1.86 14.81 -7.58
C ALA A 262 0.37 14.49 -7.78
N ALA A 263 -0.06 13.29 -7.40
CA ALA A 263 -1.45 12.86 -7.54
C ALA A 263 -2.40 13.71 -6.71
N LEU A 264 -2.04 14.02 -5.46
CA LEU A 264 -2.90 14.84 -4.60
C LEU A 264 -3.03 16.26 -5.14
N ARG A 265 -1.93 16.86 -5.63
CA ARG A 265 -1.94 18.18 -6.28
C ARG A 265 -2.80 18.18 -7.54
N ALA A 266 -2.61 17.18 -8.40
CA ALA A 266 -3.38 17.04 -9.63
C ALA A 266 -4.88 16.89 -9.35
N LEU A 267 -5.24 16.10 -8.35
CA LEU A 267 -6.64 15.89 -7.99
C LEU A 267 -7.28 17.14 -7.36
N ASP A 268 -6.57 17.83 -6.47
CA ASP A 268 -7.02 19.09 -5.89
C ASP A 268 -7.21 20.17 -6.98
N GLN A 269 -6.26 20.28 -7.91
CA GLN A 269 -6.37 21.17 -9.05
C GLN A 269 -7.50 20.77 -10.01
N ALA A 270 -7.77 19.48 -10.19
CA ALA A 270 -8.89 19.00 -10.98
C ALA A 270 -10.24 19.40 -10.36
N ILE A 271 -10.39 19.24 -9.04
CA ILE A 271 -11.57 19.70 -8.30
C ILE A 271 -11.73 21.22 -8.45
N GLN A 272 -10.65 21.98 -8.23
CA GLN A 272 -10.67 23.44 -8.38
C GLN A 272 -11.05 23.89 -9.79
N THR A 273 -10.58 23.18 -10.82
CA THR A 273 -10.90 23.46 -12.24
C THR A 273 -12.40 23.25 -12.53
N HIS A 274 -13.02 22.26 -11.90
CA HIS A 274 -14.45 22.00 -12.02
C HIS A 274 -15.32 22.94 -11.17
N GLY A 275 -14.74 23.60 -10.16
CA GLY A 275 -15.48 24.42 -9.20
C GLY A 275 -16.48 23.56 -8.42
N GLY A 276 -17.71 24.03 -8.26
CA GLY A 276 -18.76 23.29 -7.54
C GLY A 276 -19.00 21.87 -8.08
N ASN A 277 -18.84 21.67 -9.40
CA ASN A 277 -19.01 20.35 -10.01
C ASN A 277 -17.92 19.35 -9.56
N GLY A 278 -16.73 19.82 -9.19
CA GLY A 278 -15.65 18.95 -8.69
C GLY A 278 -15.95 18.34 -7.32
N LEU A 279 -16.92 18.91 -6.59
CA LEU A 279 -17.39 18.42 -5.30
C LEU A 279 -18.64 17.53 -5.41
N SER A 280 -19.14 17.30 -6.62
CA SER A 280 -20.36 16.52 -6.84
C SER A 280 -20.04 15.06 -7.14
N GLU A 281 -20.89 14.16 -6.64
CA GLU A 281 -20.81 12.71 -6.90
C GLU A 281 -20.86 12.41 -8.41
N GLU A 282 -21.57 13.22 -9.20
CA GLU A 282 -21.68 13.06 -10.66
C GLU A 282 -20.30 13.08 -11.36
N TYR A 283 -19.36 13.88 -10.87
CA TYR A 283 -18.02 13.98 -11.46
C TYR A 283 -17.00 13.04 -10.81
N GLY A 284 -17.28 12.53 -9.60
CA GLY A 284 -16.51 11.50 -8.91
C GLY A 284 -15.07 11.89 -8.52
N LEU A 285 -14.71 13.17 -8.56
CA LEU A 285 -13.35 13.63 -8.23
C LEU A 285 -13.11 13.70 -6.72
N SER A 286 -14.10 14.16 -5.94
CA SER A 286 -14.01 14.30 -4.48
C SER A 286 -13.80 12.96 -3.77
N ASP A 287 -14.38 11.87 -4.29
CA ASP A 287 -14.32 10.55 -3.66
C ASP A 287 -12.90 9.98 -3.69
N LEU A 288 -12.15 10.29 -4.75
CA LEU A 288 -10.75 9.91 -4.88
C LEU A 288 -9.84 10.72 -3.95
N TRP A 289 -10.27 11.87 -3.43
CA TRP A 289 -9.41 12.74 -2.63
C TRP A 289 -8.92 12.04 -1.36
N PHE A 290 -9.82 11.34 -0.66
CA PHE A 290 -9.46 10.59 0.54
C PHE A 290 -8.53 9.41 0.22
N VAL A 291 -8.73 8.73 -0.92
CA VAL A 291 -7.84 7.67 -1.41
C VAL A 291 -6.44 8.23 -1.68
N THR A 292 -6.33 9.34 -2.42
CA THR A 292 -5.03 9.94 -2.73
C THR A 292 -4.34 10.49 -1.49
N ARG A 293 -5.11 11.10 -0.57
CA ARG A 293 -4.59 11.60 0.71
C ARG A 293 -4.04 10.47 1.58
N LEU A 294 -4.67 9.29 1.56
CA LEU A 294 -4.17 8.10 2.24
C LEU A 294 -2.77 7.71 1.74
N MET A 295 -2.48 7.86 0.45
CA MET A 295 -1.17 7.48 -0.11
C MET A 295 -0.01 8.33 0.42
N ARG A 296 -0.27 9.47 1.08
CA ARG A 296 0.78 10.20 1.83
C ARG A 296 1.06 9.60 3.20
N THR A 297 0.12 8.84 3.74
CA THR A 297 0.17 8.24 5.08
C THR A 297 0.62 6.77 5.04
N ALA A 298 0.08 5.98 4.11
CA ALA A 298 0.32 4.54 3.98
C ALA A 298 1.02 4.21 2.65
N PRO A 299 1.70 3.05 2.54
CA PRO A 299 2.03 2.11 3.62
C PRO A 299 3.17 2.59 4.52
N VAL A 300 3.93 3.57 4.05
CA VAL A 300 4.96 4.28 4.82
C VAL A 300 4.65 5.75 4.74
N SER A 301 4.65 6.45 5.88
CA SER A 301 4.34 7.88 5.89
C SER A 301 5.36 8.67 5.08
N ARG A 302 4.92 9.80 4.53
CA ARG A 302 5.78 10.79 3.89
C ARG A 302 7.02 11.09 4.72
N GLU A 303 6.86 11.27 6.03
CA GLU A 303 7.94 11.61 6.95
C GLU A 303 8.95 10.45 7.10
N MET A 304 8.47 9.21 7.12
CA MET A 304 9.35 8.04 7.17
C MET A 304 10.16 7.86 5.88
N VAL A 305 9.57 8.19 4.72
CA VAL A 305 10.32 8.24 3.45
C VAL A 305 11.41 9.30 3.51
N LEU A 306 11.09 10.50 4.00
CA LEU A 306 12.08 11.58 4.16
C LEU A 306 13.20 11.20 5.15
N ASN A 307 12.87 10.52 6.24
CA ASN A 307 13.85 9.99 7.18
C ASN A 307 14.80 8.99 6.51
N PHE A 308 14.27 8.08 5.69
CA PHE A 308 15.07 7.14 4.92
C PHE A 308 16.04 7.87 3.98
N VAL A 309 15.54 8.80 3.16
CA VAL A 309 16.38 9.54 2.21
C VAL A 309 17.45 10.37 2.95
N ALA A 310 17.07 11.07 4.01
CA ALA A 310 18.01 11.86 4.80
C ALA A 310 19.15 11.00 5.38
N GLN A 311 18.83 9.84 5.96
CA GLN A 311 19.80 9.02 6.68
C GLN A 311 20.59 8.09 5.75
N THR A 312 19.90 7.39 4.86
CA THR A 312 20.48 6.34 4.03
C THR A 312 21.06 6.89 2.73
N SER A 313 20.34 7.78 2.03
CA SER A 313 20.83 8.34 0.76
C SER A 313 21.82 9.49 0.96
N LEU A 314 21.49 10.42 1.86
CA LEU A 314 22.29 11.63 2.07
C LEU A 314 23.34 11.49 3.20
N GLY A 315 23.31 10.39 3.95
CA GLY A 315 24.26 10.13 5.04
C GLY A 315 24.13 11.10 6.22
N LEU A 316 22.98 11.76 6.39
CA LEU A 316 22.75 12.68 7.50
C LEU A 316 22.52 11.90 8.80
N PRO A 317 22.90 12.47 9.97
CA PRO A 317 22.71 11.80 11.25
C PRO A 317 21.22 11.55 11.51
N ARG A 318 20.91 10.40 12.13
CA ARG A 318 19.56 10.06 12.57
C ARG A 318 19.06 11.10 13.57
N SER A 319 17.91 11.70 13.26
CA SER A 319 17.14 12.47 14.24
C SER A 319 16.49 11.49 15.22
N TYR A 320 16.52 11.83 16.52
CA TYR A 320 16.06 11.07 17.70
C TYR A 320 15.33 9.73 17.45
#